data_AF-A0A955LD64-F1
#
_entry.id   AF-A0A955LD64-F1
#
_cell.length_a   1.000
_cell.length_b   1.000
_cell.length_c   1.000
_cell.angle_alpha   90.00
_cell.angle_beta   90.00
_cell.angle_gamma   90.00
#
_symmetry.space_group_name_H-M   'P 1'
#
loop_
_entity.id
_entity.type
_entity.pdbx_description
1 polymer ?
#
loop_
_entity_poly.entity_id
_entity_poly.type
_entity_poly.pdbx_seq_one_letter_code
_entity_poly.pdbx_strand_id
1 'polypeptide(L)'
;PGTWGSTRFWGGNWDLLMRWLTEGNIADATYRLRVVGYDLVGGALTNRRVLKLCNTQDDNEVIIRVDNRITGPGSGHPTSASHPAGAGTVHTETLEPDTDILSVKIIHADNTQTDLAACGKIKINATDKVQIDFFAHDPDGHLAYYSLQATYGENLVRNLLSYGTPVPLPAGSAPVPAAAQVGPNYGAARLQGAVAPHWNGGALRLEINAIDAFPQTCCYQIELRAYKRTIVNCNGNYPHRNLSEYSFMVEV
;
A
#
# COMPACT_ATOMS: atom_id res chain seq x y z
N PRO A 1 15.31 3.36 -21.39
CA PRO A 1 15.32 3.56 -22.86
C PRO A 1 16.18 4.77 -23.30
N GLY A 2 17.19 4.50 -24.13
CA GLY A 2 18.31 5.39 -24.44
C GLY A 2 18.14 6.37 -25.59
N THR A 3 16.91 6.67 -26.04
CA THR A 3 16.69 7.69 -27.08
C THR A 3 15.33 8.37 -26.91
N TRP A 4 15.29 9.46 -26.13
CA TRP A 4 14.32 10.53 -26.42
C TRP A 4 14.82 11.28 -27.66
N GLY A 5 14.62 10.66 -28.82
CA GLY A 5 14.81 11.30 -30.12
C GLY A 5 13.61 12.18 -30.42
N SER A 6 13.87 13.43 -30.80
CA SER A 6 12.93 14.48 -31.13
C SER A 6 11.77 14.06 -32.04
N THR A 7 10.65 13.62 -31.47
CA THR A 7 9.38 13.57 -32.20
C THR A 7 8.68 14.90 -31.97
N ARG A 8 8.59 15.71 -33.02
CA ARG A 8 7.80 16.95 -33.00
C ARG A 8 6.34 16.54 -33.16
N PHE A 9 5.46 17.03 -32.29
CA PHE A 9 4.03 16.75 -32.35
C PHE A 9 3.27 18.06 -32.55
N TRP A 10 2.30 18.05 -33.45
CA TRP A 10 1.33 19.13 -33.57
C TRP A 10 0.19 18.88 -32.57
N GLY A 11 0.07 19.72 -31.55
CA GLY A 11 -1.02 19.66 -30.59
C GLY A 11 -2.21 20.50 -31.07
N GLY A 12 -3.37 19.88 -31.27
CA GLY A 12 -4.63 20.59 -31.57
C GLY A 12 -5.41 21.01 -30.33
N ASN A 13 -4.97 20.58 -29.14
CA ASN A 13 -5.56 20.95 -27.86
C ASN A 13 -4.61 21.92 -27.14
N TRP A 14 -5.04 23.16 -27.00
CA TRP A 14 -4.28 24.24 -26.36
C TRP A 14 -4.09 24.03 -24.84
N ASP A 15 -4.89 23.15 -24.22
CA ASP A 15 -4.85 22.85 -22.79
C ASP A 15 -4.01 21.60 -22.44
N LEU A 16 -3.45 20.91 -23.44
CA LEU A 16 -2.68 19.68 -23.23
C LEU A 16 -1.23 19.85 -23.71
N LEU A 17 -0.30 19.98 -22.75
CA LEU A 17 1.13 20.11 -23.07
C LEU A 17 1.73 18.82 -23.63
N MET A 18 1.54 17.70 -22.94
CA MET A 18 2.01 16.38 -23.39
C MET A 18 1.21 15.26 -22.73
N ARG A 19 1.06 14.12 -23.42
CA ARG A 19 0.71 12.85 -22.78
C ARG A 19 1.99 12.12 -22.43
N TRP A 20 2.19 11.87 -21.14
CA TRP A 20 3.36 11.16 -20.66
C TRP A 20 2.99 9.71 -20.37
N LEU A 21 3.47 8.78 -21.20
CA LEU A 21 3.40 7.35 -20.92
C LEU A 21 4.66 6.96 -20.14
N THR A 22 4.51 6.73 -18.83
CA THR A 22 5.64 6.41 -17.94
C THR A 22 5.85 4.91 -17.78
N GLU A 23 4.77 4.14 -17.73
CA GLU A 23 4.80 2.68 -17.54
C GLU A 23 5.68 2.00 -18.58
N GLY A 24 6.68 1.23 -18.12
CA GLY A 24 7.65 0.52 -18.98
C GLY A 24 8.58 1.40 -19.81
N ASN A 25 8.43 2.73 -19.76
CA ASN A 25 9.14 3.67 -20.63
C ASN A 25 10.05 4.62 -19.84
N ILE A 26 9.77 4.87 -18.57
CA ILE A 26 10.50 5.83 -17.74
C ILE A 26 10.68 5.19 -16.36
N ALA A 27 11.92 5.16 -15.87
CA ALA A 27 12.20 4.58 -14.56
C ALA A 27 11.64 5.45 -13.41
N ASP A 28 11.49 4.86 -12.24
CA ASP A 28 11.07 5.61 -11.05
C ASP A 28 12.16 6.60 -10.64
N ALA A 29 11.81 7.89 -10.63
CA ALA A 29 12.72 8.96 -10.25
C ALA A 29 11.96 10.28 -10.07
N THR A 30 12.68 11.27 -9.54
CA THR A 30 12.24 12.66 -9.59
C THR A 30 12.70 13.27 -10.91
N TYR A 31 11.75 13.64 -11.75
CA TYR A 31 11.97 14.31 -13.00
C TYR A 31 11.69 15.79 -12.87
N ARG A 32 12.55 16.57 -13.50
CA ARG A 32 12.44 18.02 -13.58
C ARG A 32 12.15 18.39 -15.03
N LEU A 33 10.91 18.78 -15.28
CA LEU A 33 10.44 19.19 -16.59
C LEU A 33 10.56 20.70 -16.73
N ARG A 34 11.05 21.16 -17.88
CA ARG A 34 11.17 22.56 -18.26
C ARG A 34 10.69 22.75 -19.67
N VAL A 35 10.12 23.92 -19.96
CA VAL A 35 9.71 24.27 -21.31
C VAL A 35 10.85 25.08 -21.90
N VAL A 36 11.36 24.63 -23.04
CA VAL A 36 12.50 25.25 -23.69
C VAL A 36 12.03 25.88 -25.00
N GLY A 37 12.28 27.18 -25.12
CA GLY A 37 12.04 27.96 -26.32
C GLY A 37 13.28 28.06 -27.19
N TYR A 38 13.03 28.32 -28.47
CA TYR A 38 14.02 28.61 -29.49
C TYR A 38 13.51 29.77 -30.35
N ASP A 39 14.43 30.52 -30.95
CA ASP A 39 14.10 31.52 -31.96
C ASP A 39 14.19 30.90 -33.35
N LEU A 40 13.19 31.14 -34.19
CA LEU A 40 13.22 30.74 -35.59
C LEU A 40 13.93 31.82 -36.41
N VAL A 41 15.13 31.52 -36.89
CA VAL A 41 15.96 32.44 -37.69
C VAL A 41 16.41 31.72 -38.94
N GLY A 42 16.08 32.25 -40.13
CA GLY A 42 16.50 31.68 -41.41
C GLY A 42 16.05 30.23 -41.63
N GLY A 43 14.92 29.82 -41.06
CA GLY A 43 14.42 28.44 -41.13
C GLY A 43 15.03 27.46 -40.12
N ALA A 44 15.98 27.91 -39.28
CA ALA A 44 16.60 27.12 -38.24
C ALA A 44 16.15 27.59 -36.84
N LEU A 45 16.05 26.63 -35.90
CA LEU A 45 15.82 26.92 -34.49
C LEU A 45 17.15 27.22 -33.80
N THR A 46 17.27 28.40 -33.22
CA THR A 46 18.47 28.91 -32.56
C THR A 46 18.14 29.42 -31.16
N ASN A 47 19.15 29.89 -30.40
CA ASN A 47 18.96 30.51 -29.09
C ASN A 47 18.08 29.71 -28.10
N ARG A 48 18.51 28.47 -27.82
CA ARG A 48 17.86 27.58 -26.86
C ARG A 48 17.85 28.22 -25.46
N ARG A 49 16.66 28.43 -24.89
CA ARG A 49 16.50 28.99 -23.53
C ARG A 49 15.33 28.38 -22.78
N VAL A 50 15.44 28.26 -21.46
CA VAL A 50 14.28 27.93 -20.62
C VAL A 50 13.34 29.13 -20.65
N LEU A 51 12.05 28.87 -20.88
CA LEU A 51 11.06 29.93 -20.86
C LEU A 51 10.82 30.38 -19.41
N LYS A 52 10.59 31.68 -19.23
CA LYS A 52 10.29 32.24 -17.92
C LYS A 52 8.82 32.03 -17.58
N LEU A 53 8.49 31.90 -16.29
CA LEU A 53 7.09 31.98 -15.85
C LEU A 53 6.55 33.37 -16.16
N CYS A 54 5.30 33.43 -16.65
CA CYS A 54 4.67 34.69 -17.07
C CYS A 54 4.78 35.75 -15.97
N ASN A 55 5.22 36.95 -16.35
CA ASN A 55 5.43 38.11 -15.46
C ASN A 55 6.49 37.92 -14.36
N THR A 56 7.42 36.97 -14.51
CA THR A 56 8.54 36.76 -13.59
C THR A 56 9.88 36.70 -14.33
N GLN A 57 10.98 36.67 -13.57
CA GLN A 57 12.32 36.33 -14.10
C GLN A 57 12.72 34.88 -13.81
N ASP A 58 11.81 34.11 -13.21
CA ASP A 58 12.06 32.74 -12.78
C ASP A 58 11.89 31.78 -13.96
N ASP A 59 12.76 30.78 -14.02
CA ASP A 59 12.64 29.69 -14.98
C ASP A 59 11.36 28.88 -14.72
N ASN A 60 10.71 28.45 -15.80
CA ASN A 60 9.59 27.53 -15.65
C ASN A 60 10.08 26.14 -15.24
N GLU A 61 9.43 25.55 -14.24
CA GLU A 61 9.79 24.24 -13.73
C GLU A 61 8.57 23.48 -13.21
N VAL A 62 8.48 22.19 -13.55
CA VAL A 62 7.57 21.23 -12.93
C VAL A 62 8.40 20.06 -12.44
N ILE A 63 8.29 19.72 -11.16
CA ILE A 63 8.95 18.56 -10.57
C ILE A 63 7.90 17.47 -10.40
N ILE A 64 8.13 16.32 -11.03
CA ILE A 64 7.25 15.16 -10.98
C ILE A 64 8.04 13.98 -10.46
N ARG A 65 7.55 13.31 -9.41
CA ARG A 65 8.05 12.00 -9.04
C ARG A 65 7.21 10.94 -9.74
N VAL A 66 7.87 10.10 -10.53
CA VAL A 66 7.25 8.92 -11.14
C VAL A 66 7.51 7.73 -10.24
N ASP A 67 6.46 6.94 -10.03
CA ASP A 67 6.40 5.73 -9.23
C ASP A 67 5.54 4.73 -10.02
N ASN A 68 6.20 3.91 -10.83
CA ASN A 68 5.57 2.88 -11.64
C ASN A 68 5.50 1.60 -10.82
N ARG A 69 4.53 1.54 -9.91
CA ARG A 69 4.16 0.28 -9.23
C ARG A 69 4.09 -0.85 -10.25
N ILE A 70 4.93 -1.87 -10.06
CA ILE A 70 4.94 -3.05 -10.92
C ILE A 70 3.92 -4.03 -10.37
N THR A 71 2.99 -4.47 -11.23
CA THR A 71 2.01 -5.51 -10.87
C THR A 71 2.13 -6.72 -11.78
N GLY A 72 1.90 -7.91 -11.24
CA GLY A 72 1.86 -9.16 -12.00
C GLY A 72 3.22 -9.87 -12.09
N PRO A 73 3.36 -10.80 -13.06
CA PRO A 73 4.61 -11.55 -13.27
C PRO A 73 5.80 -10.61 -13.46
N GLY A 74 6.85 -10.81 -12.65
CA GLY A 74 8.05 -9.97 -12.67
C GLY A 74 8.05 -8.79 -11.68
N SER A 75 6.99 -8.62 -10.89
CA SER A 75 6.94 -7.66 -9.77
C SER A 75 7.91 -8.00 -8.62
N GLY A 76 8.43 -9.23 -8.59
CA GLY A 76 9.25 -9.72 -7.48
C GLY A 76 8.43 -10.13 -6.24
N HIS A 77 7.10 -10.06 -6.31
CA HIS A 77 6.21 -10.53 -5.25
C HIS A 77 6.34 -12.06 -5.05
N PRO A 78 6.53 -12.54 -3.80
CA PRO A 78 6.68 -13.95 -3.52
C PRO A 78 5.32 -14.68 -3.49
N THR A 79 4.84 -15.14 -4.64
CA THR A 79 3.60 -15.94 -4.66
C THR A 79 3.83 -17.33 -4.08
N SER A 80 3.03 -17.72 -3.08
CA SER A 80 3.05 -19.05 -2.47
C SER A 80 1.66 -19.53 -2.08
N ALA A 81 1.52 -20.80 -1.69
CA ALA A 81 0.22 -21.33 -1.23
C ALA A 81 -0.30 -20.63 0.04
N SER A 82 0.60 -20.12 0.88
CA SER A 82 0.27 -19.36 2.10
C SER A 82 0.18 -17.86 1.88
N HIS A 83 0.61 -17.36 0.73
CA HIS A 83 0.50 -15.95 0.32
C HIS A 83 0.12 -15.91 -1.17
N PRO A 84 -1.11 -16.34 -1.51
CA PRO A 84 -1.56 -16.44 -2.88
C PRO A 84 -1.83 -15.04 -3.45
N ALA A 85 -1.45 -14.82 -4.71
CA ALA A 85 -1.57 -13.55 -5.40
C ALA A 85 -1.90 -13.77 -6.88
N GLY A 86 -2.41 -12.73 -7.54
CA GLY A 86 -2.64 -12.72 -8.98
C GLY A 86 -4.02 -13.23 -9.38
N ALA A 87 -4.13 -13.75 -10.59
CA ALA A 87 -5.42 -14.14 -11.19
C ALA A 87 -6.16 -15.18 -10.32
N GLY A 88 -7.43 -14.90 -10.02
CA GLY A 88 -8.25 -15.75 -9.15
C GLY A 88 -8.14 -15.45 -7.64
N THR A 89 -7.38 -14.42 -7.26
CA THR A 89 -7.27 -13.95 -5.88
C THR A 89 -7.69 -12.47 -5.78
N VAL A 90 -7.92 -11.99 -4.56
CA VAL A 90 -8.12 -10.55 -4.28
C VAL A 90 -6.81 -9.80 -4.11
N HIS A 91 -5.71 -10.53 -3.91
CA HIS A 91 -4.39 -10.00 -3.64
C HIS A 91 -3.65 -9.72 -4.94
N THR A 92 -3.23 -8.48 -5.14
CA THR A 92 -2.48 -8.09 -6.34
C THR A 92 -1.01 -8.47 -6.17
N GLU A 93 -0.41 -9.13 -7.17
CA GLU A 93 1.04 -9.39 -7.22
C GLU A 93 1.82 -8.08 -7.30
N THR A 94 2.26 -7.54 -6.17
CA THR A 94 2.97 -6.26 -6.06
C THR A 94 3.72 -6.17 -4.73
N LEU A 95 4.82 -5.42 -4.67
CA LEU A 95 5.46 -5.12 -3.38
C LEU A 95 4.96 -3.80 -2.74
N GLU A 96 4.18 -3.01 -3.49
CA GLU A 96 3.88 -1.61 -3.14
C GLU A 96 2.37 -1.25 -3.20
N PRO A 97 1.65 -1.28 -2.06
CA PRO A 97 2.01 -1.98 -0.84
C PRO A 97 1.74 -3.49 -0.96
N ASP A 98 2.34 -4.27 -0.09
CA ASP A 98 2.05 -5.69 0.12
C ASP A 98 1.37 -5.90 1.48
N THR A 99 0.54 -6.94 1.54
CA THR A 99 -0.20 -7.35 2.73
C THR A 99 -0.22 -8.86 2.87
N ASP A 100 -0.24 -9.36 4.10
CA ASP A 100 -0.59 -10.75 4.36
C ASP A 100 -1.12 -10.97 5.77
N ILE A 101 -1.95 -12.00 5.93
CA ILE A 101 -2.41 -12.50 7.22
C ILE A 101 -1.63 -13.79 7.48
N LEU A 102 -0.52 -13.65 8.21
CA LEU A 102 0.48 -14.69 8.41
C LEU A 102 -0.06 -15.85 9.26
N SER A 103 -0.82 -15.53 10.31
CA SER A 103 -1.49 -16.54 11.12
C SER A 103 -2.62 -15.95 11.95
N VAL A 104 -3.61 -16.80 12.25
CA VAL A 104 -4.67 -16.52 13.22
C VAL A 104 -4.67 -17.64 14.24
N LYS A 105 -4.65 -17.29 15.53
CA LYS A 105 -4.60 -18.25 16.64
C LYS A 105 -5.57 -17.86 17.73
N ILE A 106 -6.15 -18.85 18.39
CA ILE A 106 -6.89 -18.65 19.63
C ILE A 106 -5.95 -18.99 20.79
N ILE A 107 -5.79 -18.03 21.70
CA ILE A 107 -5.11 -18.21 22.98
C ILE A 107 -6.19 -18.46 24.02
N HIS A 108 -6.22 -19.66 24.57
CA HIS A 108 -7.21 -20.06 25.58
C HIS A 108 -6.83 -19.51 26.97
N ALA A 109 -7.78 -19.56 27.91
CA ALA A 109 -7.57 -19.06 29.27
C ALA A 109 -6.38 -19.72 30.01
N ASP A 110 -6.02 -20.94 29.66
CA ASP A 110 -4.87 -21.68 30.20
C ASP A 110 -3.55 -21.38 29.46
N ASN A 111 -3.56 -20.43 28.52
CA ASN A 111 -2.47 -20.07 27.61
C ASN A 111 -2.10 -21.15 26.58
N THR A 112 -2.89 -22.22 26.44
CA THR A 112 -2.77 -23.09 25.27
C THR A 112 -3.18 -22.33 24.01
N GLN A 113 -2.58 -22.71 22.88
CA GLN A 113 -2.82 -22.05 21.60
C GLN A 113 -3.36 -23.06 20.59
N THR A 114 -4.42 -22.65 19.90
CA THR A 114 -4.98 -23.41 18.78
C THR A 114 -4.88 -22.57 17.51
N ASP A 115 -4.23 -23.10 16.49
CA ASP A 115 -4.16 -22.46 15.18
C ASP A 115 -5.56 -22.50 14.52
N LEU A 116 -6.01 -21.34 14.05
CA LEU A 116 -7.25 -21.20 13.30
C LEU A 116 -6.90 -21.08 11.82
N ALA A 117 -6.87 -22.22 11.12
CA ALA A 117 -6.58 -22.26 9.70
C ALA A 117 -7.67 -21.58 8.84
N ALA A 118 -7.29 -21.15 7.64
CA ALA A 118 -8.23 -20.65 6.64
C ALA A 118 -9.24 -21.76 6.28
N CYS A 119 -10.49 -21.36 6.11
CA CYS A 119 -11.67 -22.22 6.00
C CYS A 119 -11.89 -23.16 7.22
N GLY A 120 -11.15 -22.95 8.31
CA GLY A 120 -11.27 -23.72 9.54
C GLY A 120 -12.50 -23.36 10.34
N LYS A 121 -12.77 -24.16 11.37
CA LYS A 121 -13.82 -23.91 12.37
C LYS A 121 -13.20 -24.01 13.76
N ILE A 122 -13.55 -23.07 14.63
CA ILE A 122 -13.15 -23.13 16.04
C ILE A 122 -14.28 -22.74 16.97
N LYS A 123 -14.28 -23.33 18.16
CA LYS A 123 -15.10 -22.87 19.28
C LYS A 123 -14.26 -21.95 20.16
N ILE A 124 -14.81 -20.79 20.53
CA ILE A 124 -14.19 -19.84 21.43
C ILE A 124 -15.00 -19.70 22.71
N ASN A 125 -14.34 -19.34 23.81
CA ASN A 125 -14.99 -18.97 25.07
C ASN A 125 -14.82 -17.47 25.34
N ALA A 126 -15.61 -16.94 26.29
CA ALA A 126 -15.57 -15.51 26.65
C ALA A 126 -14.19 -15.02 27.15
N THR A 127 -13.37 -15.93 27.67
CA THR A 127 -12.02 -15.65 28.19
C THR A 127 -10.92 -15.81 27.15
N ASP A 128 -11.24 -16.37 25.98
CA ASP A 128 -10.24 -16.62 24.94
C ASP A 128 -9.85 -15.31 24.25
N LYS A 129 -8.61 -15.26 23.76
CA LYS A 129 -8.12 -14.18 22.91
C LYS A 129 -7.89 -14.70 21.50
N VAL A 130 -8.02 -13.83 20.51
CA VAL A 130 -7.49 -14.08 19.17
C VAL A 130 -6.21 -13.28 18.98
N GLN A 131 -5.17 -13.96 18.49
CA GLN A 131 -3.92 -13.38 18.04
C GLN A 131 -3.89 -13.43 16.51
N ILE A 132 -3.65 -12.28 15.89
CA ILE A 132 -3.53 -12.14 14.44
C ILE A 132 -2.15 -11.58 14.14
N ASP A 133 -1.33 -12.38 13.47
CA ASP A 133 -0.04 -11.95 12.94
C ASP A 133 -0.23 -11.57 11.48
N PHE A 134 0.16 -10.36 11.10
CA PHE A 134 -0.06 -9.83 9.76
C PHE A 134 1.03 -8.83 9.38
N PHE A 135 1.10 -8.44 8.11
CA PHE A 135 1.89 -7.29 7.72
C PHE A 135 1.17 -6.41 6.73
N ALA A 136 1.44 -5.11 6.82
CA ALA A 136 1.15 -4.13 5.79
C ALA A 136 2.44 -3.36 5.54
N HIS A 137 3.03 -3.55 4.37
CA HIS A 137 4.38 -3.08 4.10
C HIS A 137 4.50 -2.41 2.74
N ASP A 138 5.25 -1.31 2.71
CA ASP A 138 5.65 -0.63 1.50
C ASP A 138 7.17 -0.40 1.56
N PRO A 139 7.97 -1.04 0.69
CA PRO A 139 9.42 -0.96 0.77
C PRO A 139 9.98 0.45 0.47
N ASP A 140 9.24 1.29 -0.26
CA ASP A 140 9.65 2.68 -0.56
C ASP A 140 9.36 3.65 0.59
N GLY A 141 8.63 3.19 1.60
CA GLY A 141 8.23 4.00 2.74
C GLY A 141 7.07 4.92 2.39
N HIS A 142 6.23 4.55 1.44
CA HIS A 142 5.09 5.37 1.04
C HIS A 142 3.75 4.84 1.58
N LEU A 143 3.76 3.96 2.59
CA LEU A 143 2.51 3.48 3.20
C LEU A 143 1.67 4.66 3.72
N ALA A 144 0.39 4.71 3.35
CA ALA A 144 -0.57 5.74 3.76
C ALA A 144 -1.26 5.34 5.05
N TYR A 145 -1.88 4.18 5.02
CA TYR A 145 -2.57 3.56 6.12
C TYR A 145 -2.89 2.11 5.77
N TYR A 146 -3.24 1.35 6.79
CA TYR A 146 -3.83 0.04 6.66
C TYR A 146 -5.09 -0.06 7.54
N SER A 147 -5.96 -1.00 7.20
CA SER A 147 -7.11 -1.36 8.02
C SER A 147 -7.15 -2.87 8.20
N LEU A 148 -7.57 -3.31 9.38
CA LEU A 148 -7.81 -4.72 9.69
C LEU A 148 -9.23 -4.84 10.26
N GLN A 149 -10.10 -5.53 9.53
CA GLN A 149 -11.52 -5.64 9.85
C GLN A 149 -11.97 -7.10 9.79
N ALA A 150 -13.02 -7.45 10.52
CA ALA A 150 -13.75 -8.70 10.34
C ALA A 150 -15.13 -8.39 9.75
N THR A 151 -15.42 -8.91 8.57
CA THR A 151 -16.76 -8.87 7.96
C THR A 151 -17.46 -10.20 8.18
N TYR A 152 -18.77 -10.16 8.42
CA TYR A 152 -19.59 -11.33 8.76
C TYR A 152 -21.08 -11.07 8.55
N GLY A 153 -21.88 -12.13 8.55
CA GLY A 153 -23.32 -12.04 8.34
C GLY A 153 -23.68 -11.28 7.05
N GLU A 154 -24.70 -10.43 7.13
CA GLU A 154 -25.11 -9.55 6.02
C GLU A 154 -24.65 -8.11 6.31
N ASN A 155 -23.59 -7.66 5.62
CA ASN A 155 -23.07 -6.29 5.69
C ASN A 155 -22.59 -5.83 7.09
N LEU A 156 -22.30 -6.76 8.01
CA LEU A 156 -21.74 -6.41 9.32
C LEU A 156 -20.21 -6.36 9.26
N VAL A 157 -19.64 -5.44 10.01
CA VAL A 157 -18.20 -5.21 10.07
C VAL A 157 -17.77 -4.88 11.50
N ARG A 158 -16.62 -5.41 11.91
CA ARG A 158 -15.91 -5.00 13.12
C ARG A 158 -14.53 -4.50 12.75
N ASN A 159 -14.17 -3.30 13.22
CA ASN A 159 -12.81 -2.80 13.10
C ASN A 159 -11.95 -3.45 14.19
N LEU A 160 -11.09 -4.41 13.84
CA LEU A 160 -10.32 -5.15 14.84
C LEU A 160 -9.29 -4.25 15.54
N LEU A 161 -8.80 -3.22 14.84
CA LEU A 161 -7.85 -2.24 15.38
C LEU A 161 -8.46 -1.31 16.45
N SER A 162 -9.79 -1.30 16.63
CA SER A 162 -10.41 -0.54 17.74
C SER A 162 -10.50 -1.31 19.05
N TYR A 163 -10.20 -2.62 19.05
CA TYR A 163 -10.30 -3.49 20.23
C TYR A 163 -8.94 -3.87 20.82
N GLY A 164 -7.84 -3.52 20.13
CA GLY A 164 -6.48 -3.79 20.59
C GLY A 164 -5.49 -2.89 19.88
N THR A 165 -4.28 -2.83 20.42
CA THR A 165 -3.16 -2.10 19.82
C THR A 165 -2.18 -3.12 19.26
N PRO A 166 -1.89 -3.10 17.94
CA PRO A 166 -0.89 -3.99 17.40
C PRO A 166 0.49 -3.73 18.01
N VAL A 167 1.35 -4.74 18.02
CA VAL A 167 2.75 -4.62 18.43
C VAL A 167 3.65 -5.14 17.32
N PRO A 168 4.90 -4.66 17.20
CA PRO A 168 5.83 -5.20 16.21
C PRO A 168 6.06 -6.70 16.45
N LEU A 169 6.09 -7.47 15.37
CA LEU A 169 6.50 -8.88 15.45
C LEU A 169 8.00 -9.01 15.77
N PRO A 170 8.46 -10.15 16.33
CA PRO A 170 9.88 -10.43 16.49
C PRO A 170 10.64 -10.34 15.16
N ALA A 171 11.87 -9.83 15.18
CA ALA A 171 12.68 -9.74 13.97
C ALA A 171 12.90 -11.12 13.32
N GLY A 172 12.69 -11.20 12.00
CA GLY A 172 12.85 -12.43 11.21
C GLY A 172 11.66 -13.39 11.23
N SER A 173 10.55 -13.06 11.91
CA SER A 173 9.35 -13.92 11.95
C SER A 173 8.42 -13.76 10.74
N ALA A 174 8.70 -12.83 9.84
CA ALA A 174 7.86 -12.47 8.71
C ALA A 174 8.73 -12.23 7.47
N PRO A 175 8.16 -12.31 6.24
CA PRO A 175 8.89 -12.01 5.01
C PRO A 175 9.26 -10.52 4.86
N VAL A 176 8.73 -9.66 5.74
CA VAL A 176 9.05 -8.23 5.80
C VAL A 176 9.57 -7.86 7.19
N PRO A 177 10.31 -6.74 7.34
CA PRO A 177 10.76 -6.26 8.64
C PRO A 177 9.61 -6.01 9.62
N ALA A 178 9.89 -6.18 10.91
CA ALA A 178 8.99 -5.74 11.97
C ALA A 178 8.71 -4.23 11.87
N ALA A 179 7.48 -3.83 12.16
CA ALA A 179 7.09 -2.42 12.04
C ALA A 179 7.86 -1.54 13.06
N ALA A 180 8.63 -0.57 12.57
CA ALA A 180 9.32 0.39 13.43
C ALA A 180 8.34 1.37 14.10
N GLN A 181 7.27 1.73 13.39
CA GLN A 181 6.12 2.45 13.91
C GLN A 181 4.87 1.66 13.59
N VAL A 182 4.04 1.47 14.61
CA VAL A 182 2.88 0.58 14.59
C VAL A 182 1.69 1.20 13.88
N GLY A 183 1.53 2.53 13.96
CA GLY A 183 0.26 3.23 13.77
C GLY A 183 -0.57 2.75 12.57
N PRO A 184 -1.91 2.80 12.59
CA PRO A 184 -2.64 2.33 11.41
C PRO A 184 -2.49 3.29 10.22
N ASN A 185 -1.97 4.51 10.41
CA ASN A 185 -1.78 5.49 9.36
C ASN A 185 -0.51 6.32 9.53
N TYR A 186 -0.10 6.97 8.45
CA TYR A 186 1.11 7.78 8.36
C TYR A 186 1.15 8.90 9.40
N GLY A 187 0.02 9.56 9.68
CA GLY A 187 -0.07 10.58 10.71
C GLY A 187 0.28 10.04 12.09
N ALA A 188 -0.27 8.87 12.45
CA ALA A 188 0.04 8.18 13.71
C ALA A 188 1.51 7.73 13.75
N ALA A 189 2.05 7.21 12.65
CA ALA A 189 3.45 6.82 12.57
C ALA A 189 4.41 8.01 12.73
N ARG A 190 4.05 9.20 12.21
CA ARG A 190 4.82 10.43 12.40
C ARG A 190 4.89 10.86 13.87
N LEU A 191 3.83 10.65 14.64
CA LEU A 191 3.83 10.89 16.09
C LEU A 191 4.73 9.91 16.85
N GLN A 192 5.03 8.75 16.26
CA GLN A 192 5.97 7.74 16.79
C GLN A 192 7.40 7.89 16.24
N GLY A 193 7.69 8.96 15.48
CA GLY A 193 9.04 9.28 15.01
C GLY A 193 9.40 8.80 13.60
N ALA A 194 8.44 8.33 12.79
CA ALA A 194 8.69 8.08 11.36
C ALA A 194 9.24 9.36 10.68
N VAL A 195 10.22 9.25 9.77
CA VAL A 195 10.88 10.41 9.11
C VAL A 195 10.16 10.78 7.82
N ALA A 196 9.71 12.03 7.67
CA ALA A 196 8.94 12.46 6.50
C ALA A 196 9.81 12.46 5.22
N PRO A 197 9.22 12.06 4.07
CA PRO A 197 7.86 11.58 3.89
C PRO A 197 7.66 10.09 4.19
N HIS A 198 8.65 9.40 4.73
CA HIS A 198 8.74 7.95 4.79
C HIS A 198 8.02 7.30 5.99
N TRP A 199 7.30 6.23 5.71
CA TRP A 199 6.82 5.22 6.64
C TRP A 199 6.52 3.93 5.87
N ASN A 200 7.20 2.86 6.25
CA ASN A 200 7.14 1.57 5.55
C ASN A 200 6.06 0.62 6.08
N GLY A 201 5.45 0.89 7.22
CA GLY A 201 4.72 -0.12 7.98
C GLY A 201 5.64 -1.29 8.38
N GLY A 202 5.12 -2.51 8.30
CA GLY A 202 5.86 -3.74 8.58
C GLY A 202 5.00 -4.84 9.19
N ALA A 203 5.67 -5.83 9.76
CA ALA A 203 5.05 -6.98 10.41
C ALA A 203 4.60 -6.66 11.84
N LEU A 204 3.38 -7.08 12.17
CA LEU A 204 2.62 -6.70 13.37
C LEU A 204 1.85 -7.91 13.93
N ARG A 205 1.62 -7.88 15.25
CA ARG A 205 0.73 -8.79 15.98
C ARG A 205 -0.38 -7.99 16.64
N LEU A 206 -1.62 -8.39 16.45
CA LEU A 206 -2.77 -7.88 17.20
C LEU A 206 -3.31 -8.98 18.11
N GLU A 207 -3.44 -8.69 19.40
CA GLU A 207 -4.16 -9.54 20.35
C GLU A 207 -5.39 -8.82 20.88
N ILE A 208 -6.55 -9.48 20.82
CA ILE A 208 -7.85 -8.96 21.25
C ILE A 208 -8.65 -10.07 21.91
N ASN A 209 -9.60 -9.75 22.80
CA ASN A 209 -10.53 -10.76 23.29
C ASN A 209 -11.32 -11.32 22.11
N ALA A 210 -11.44 -12.65 22.04
CA ALA A 210 -12.07 -13.33 20.91
C ALA A 210 -13.55 -12.95 20.77
N ILE A 211 -14.25 -12.74 21.89
CA ILE A 211 -15.67 -12.34 21.88
C ILE A 211 -15.89 -10.91 21.39
N ASP A 212 -14.90 -10.02 21.55
CA ASP A 212 -14.98 -8.65 21.03
C ASP A 212 -14.78 -8.66 19.50
N ALA A 213 -13.88 -9.52 19.01
CA ALA A 213 -13.63 -9.73 17.59
C ALA A 213 -14.80 -10.44 16.89
N PHE A 214 -15.31 -11.52 17.50
CA PHE A 214 -16.24 -12.49 16.93
C PHE A 214 -17.43 -12.70 17.90
N PRO A 215 -18.42 -11.78 17.91
CA PRO A 215 -19.43 -11.74 18.96
C PRO A 215 -20.52 -12.82 18.88
N GLN A 216 -20.60 -13.59 17.78
CA GLN A 216 -21.63 -14.61 17.60
C GLN A 216 -21.15 -15.75 16.70
N THR A 217 -21.81 -16.90 16.77
CA THR A 217 -21.54 -18.01 15.85
C THR A 217 -21.81 -17.58 14.41
N CYS A 218 -20.76 -17.49 13.58
CA CYS A 218 -20.85 -17.04 12.20
C CYS A 218 -19.61 -17.45 11.38
N CYS A 219 -19.71 -17.29 10.06
CA CYS A 219 -18.54 -17.23 9.19
C CYS A 219 -18.01 -15.79 9.20
N TYR A 220 -16.71 -15.67 9.46
CA TYR A 220 -16.00 -14.40 9.48
C TYR A 220 -14.96 -14.39 8.36
N GLN A 221 -14.75 -13.21 7.79
CA GLN A 221 -13.64 -12.92 6.90
C GLN A 221 -12.85 -11.77 7.50
N ILE A 222 -11.57 -12.00 7.80
CA ILE A 222 -10.65 -10.92 8.12
C ILE A 222 -10.21 -10.28 6.81
N GLU A 223 -10.37 -8.96 6.71
CA GLU A 223 -9.91 -8.15 5.58
C GLU A 223 -8.78 -7.23 6.05
N LEU A 224 -7.59 -7.43 5.49
CA LEU A 224 -6.46 -6.54 5.64
C LEU A 224 -6.27 -5.74 4.35
N ARG A 225 -6.39 -4.42 4.44
CA ARG A 225 -6.19 -3.51 3.30
C ARG A 225 -5.02 -2.58 3.61
N ALA A 226 -4.12 -2.40 2.65
CA ALA A 226 -3.07 -1.40 2.72
C ALA A 226 -3.15 -0.47 1.52
N TYR A 227 -2.80 0.80 1.75
CA TYR A 227 -2.86 1.85 0.75
C TYR A 227 -1.54 2.60 0.72
N LYS A 228 -1.00 2.83 -0.48
CA LYS A 228 0.21 3.64 -0.71
C LYS A 228 -0.19 5.10 -0.98
N ARG A 229 0.59 6.03 -0.44
CA ARG A 229 0.48 7.47 -0.71
C ARG A 229 1.05 7.74 -2.08
N THR A 230 0.26 8.35 -2.94
CA THR A 230 0.75 8.90 -4.20
C THR A 230 0.94 10.41 -4.03
N ILE A 231 1.98 10.97 -4.65
CA ILE A 231 2.44 12.36 -4.41
C ILE A 231 1.45 13.42 -4.90
N VAL A 232 0.40 13.02 -5.65
CA VAL A 232 -0.56 13.95 -6.27
C VAL A 232 -1.48 14.62 -5.23
N ASN A 233 -1.85 13.95 -4.14
CA ASN A 233 -2.44 14.54 -2.92
C ASN A 233 -2.60 13.46 -1.82
N CYS A 234 -2.85 13.87 -0.57
CA CYS A 234 -3.11 12.97 0.56
C CYS A 234 -4.44 12.18 0.45
N ASN A 235 -5.19 12.28 -0.65
CA ASN A 235 -6.57 11.80 -0.76
C ASN A 235 -6.89 11.26 -2.17
N GLY A 236 -5.89 10.73 -2.88
CA GLY A 236 -5.92 10.54 -4.33
C GLY A 236 -6.68 9.31 -4.77
N ASN A 237 -7.77 8.96 -4.06
CA ASN A 237 -8.52 7.70 -4.17
C ASN A 237 -7.69 6.43 -3.91
N TYR A 238 -6.46 6.58 -3.40
CA TYR A 238 -5.52 5.50 -3.08
C TYR A 238 -5.50 4.37 -4.14
N PRO A 239 -5.14 4.69 -5.41
CA PRO A 239 -5.17 3.74 -6.52
C PRO A 239 -4.21 2.59 -6.29
N HIS A 240 -3.12 2.84 -5.55
CA HIS A 240 -2.15 1.84 -5.17
C HIS A 240 -2.57 1.25 -3.82
N ARG A 241 -3.24 0.10 -3.89
CA ARG A 241 -3.70 -0.65 -2.73
C ARG A 241 -3.48 -2.14 -2.93
N ASN A 242 -3.48 -2.86 -1.82
CA ASN A 242 -3.50 -4.31 -1.81
C ASN A 242 -4.40 -4.83 -0.68
N LEU A 243 -4.82 -6.07 -0.81
CA LEU A 243 -5.83 -6.72 0.03
C LEU A 243 -5.44 -8.16 0.30
N SER A 244 -5.53 -8.58 1.55
CA SER A 244 -5.46 -9.98 1.95
C SER A 244 -6.70 -10.34 2.76
N GLU A 245 -7.29 -11.49 2.45
CA GLU A 245 -8.52 -11.98 3.08
C GLU A 245 -8.29 -13.34 3.72
N TYR A 246 -8.85 -13.55 4.91
CA TYR A 246 -8.70 -14.79 5.67
C TYR A 246 -10.03 -15.20 6.29
N SER A 247 -10.64 -16.27 5.79
CA SER A 247 -12.01 -16.66 6.16
C SER A 247 -12.03 -17.92 7.02
N PHE A 248 -12.92 -17.99 8.00
CA PHE A 248 -13.11 -19.12 8.91
C PHE A 248 -14.48 -19.06 9.59
N MET A 249 -14.81 -20.09 10.36
CA MET A 249 -16.02 -20.16 11.17
C MET A 249 -15.69 -20.10 12.66
N VAL A 250 -16.46 -19.32 13.41
CA VAL A 250 -16.42 -19.28 14.87
C VAL A 250 -17.73 -19.82 15.43
N GLU A 251 -17.63 -20.62 16.49
CA GLU A 251 -18.72 -21.02 17.37
C GLU A 251 -18.48 -20.39 18.75
N VAL A 252 -19.47 -19.64 19.24
CA VAL A 252 -19.44 -18.96 20.54
C VAL A 252 -20.29 -19.73 21.54
#